data_AF-A0A3S5AW12-F1
#
_entry.id   AF-A0A3S5AW12-F1
#
_cell.length_a   1.000
_cell.length_b   1.000
_cell.length_c   1.000
_cell.angle_alpha   90.00
_cell.angle_beta   90.00
_cell.angle_gamma   90.00
#
_symmetry.space_group_name_H-M   'P 1'
#
loop_
_entity.id
_entity.type
_entity.pdbx_description
1 polymer ?
#
loop_
_entity_poly.entity_id
_entity_poly.type
_entity_poly.pdbx_seq_one_letter_code
_entity_poly.pdbx_strand_id
1 'polypeptide(L)'
;MLTSMLGMYYVNGPTLWHLLPEPDFLYERLENLQIGTYAPNIYTIKQEARLIDVFQIFLERHISCLPVVDVDGGLVDIYAKFDVIVPQSPL
;
A
#
# COMPACT_ATOMS: atom_id res chain seq x y z
N MET A 1 3.68 -47.26 6.58
CA MET A 1 3.84 -46.59 5.26
C MET A 1 2.48 -46.17 4.65
N LEU A 2 1.56 -45.60 5.43
CA LEU A 2 0.28 -45.07 4.89
C LEU A 2 -0.09 -43.68 5.43
N THR A 3 0.57 -43.20 6.49
CA THR A 3 0.40 -41.86 7.04
C THR A 3 1.16 -40.76 6.29
N SER A 4 2.01 -41.11 5.32
CA SER A 4 2.83 -40.14 4.57
C SER A 4 2.24 -39.71 3.21
N MET A 5 1.16 -40.34 2.71
CA MET A 5 0.54 -39.92 1.45
C MET A 5 -0.52 -38.82 1.63
N LEU A 6 -1.26 -38.77 2.75
CA LEU A 6 -2.27 -37.73 2.99
C LEU A 6 -1.67 -36.32 3.14
N GLY A 7 -0.46 -36.20 3.69
CA GLY A 7 0.24 -34.92 3.84
C GLY A 7 0.79 -34.35 2.52
N MET A 8 1.01 -35.20 1.50
CA MET A 8 1.53 -34.75 0.21
C MET A 8 0.44 -34.33 -0.79
N TYR A 9 -0.79 -34.84 -0.65
CA TYR A 9 -1.93 -34.36 -1.43
C TYR A 9 -2.35 -32.91 -1.10
N TYR A 10 -1.98 -32.40 0.09
CA TYR A 10 -2.25 -31.00 0.47
C TYR A 10 -1.21 -30.00 -0.01
N VAL A 11 -0.02 -30.44 -0.44
CA VAL A 11 1.08 -29.54 -0.82
C VAL A 11 1.22 -29.34 -2.34
N ASN A 12 0.45 -30.06 -3.17
CA ASN A 12 0.56 -29.96 -4.64
C ASN A 12 -0.78 -30.05 -5.41
N GLY A 13 -1.92 -29.76 -4.77
CA GLY A 13 -3.18 -29.51 -5.49
C GLY A 13 -3.31 -28.02 -5.87
N PRO A 14 -4.12 -27.63 -6.88
CA PRO A 14 -4.48 -26.24 -7.06
C PRO A 14 -5.07 -25.77 -5.73
N THR A 15 -4.35 -24.90 -5.04
CA THR A 15 -4.84 -24.26 -3.83
C THR A 15 -6.20 -23.64 -4.15
N LEU A 16 -7.17 -23.71 -3.24
CA LEU A 16 -8.54 -23.23 -3.45
C LEU A 16 -8.61 -21.78 -4.01
N TRP A 17 -7.53 -21.02 -3.87
CA TRP A 17 -7.29 -19.72 -4.51
C TRP A 17 -7.42 -19.71 -6.05
N HIS A 18 -7.09 -20.81 -6.75
CA HIS A 18 -7.24 -20.93 -8.21
C HIS A 18 -8.69 -21.22 -8.66
N LEU A 19 -9.60 -21.45 -7.71
CA LEU A 19 -11.03 -21.68 -7.98
C LEU A 19 -11.90 -20.46 -7.65
N LEU A 20 -11.29 -19.36 -7.19
CA LEU A 20 -12.03 -18.11 -7.03
C LEU A 20 -12.39 -17.61 -8.43
N PRO A 21 -13.70 -17.55 -8.79
CA PRO A 21 -14.08 -16.90 -10.03
C PRO A 21 -13.57 -15.46 -9.98
N GLU A 22 -13.04 -14.96 -11.10
CA GLU A 22 -12.67 -13.55 -11.18
C GLU A 22 -13.92 -12.70 -10.91
N PRO A 23 -13.90 -11.84 -9.89
CA PRO A 23 -15.06 -11.04 -9.58
C PRO A 23 -15.22 -9.92 -10.61
N ASP A 24 -16.47 -9.67 -11.02
CA ASP A 24 -16.80 -8.71 -12.07
C ASP A 24 -16.30 -7.28 -11.78
N PHE A 25 -16.17 -6.90 -10.50
CA PHE A 25 -15.69 -5.57 -10.11
C PHE A 25 -14.26 -5.27 -10.53
N LEU A 26 -13.43 -6.26 -10.87
CA LEU A 26 -12.08 -6.03 -11.37
C LEU A 26 -12.06 -5.31 -12.73
N TYR A 27 -13.17 -5.36 -13.45
CA TYR A 27 -13.36 -4.70 -14.74
C TYR A 27 -14.08 -3.35 -14.63
N GLU A 28 -14.47 -2.95 -13.42
CA GLU A 28 -15.10 -1.66 -13.15
C GLU A 28 -14.08 -0.57 -12.85
N ARG A 29 -14.47 0.68 -13.09
CA ARG A 29 -13.63 1.84 -12.78
C ARG A 29 -13.63 2.13 -11.28
N LEU A 30 -12.50 2.56 -10.72
CA LEU A 30 -12.39 2.91 -9.29
C LEU A 30 -13.43 3.96 -8.86
N GLU A 31 -13.73 4.91 -9.75
CA GLU A 31 -14.75 5.93 -9.50
C GLU A 31 -16.15 5.31 -9.34
N ASN A 32 -16.50 4.29 -10.14
CA ASN A 32 -17.79 3.61 -10.00
C ASN A 32 -17.87 2.79 -8.70
N LEU A 33 -16.74 2.21 -8.29
CA LEU A 33 -16.63 1.40 -7.08
C LEU A 33 -16.52 2.24 -5.80
N GLN A 34 -16.33 3.56 -5.92
CA GLN A 34 -16.13 4.49 -4.80
C GLN A 34 -14.96 4.06 -3.88
N ILE A 35 -13.91 3.48 -4.49
CA ILE A 35 -12.70 3.07 -3.77
C ILE A 35 -11.73 4.25 -3.71
N GLY A 36 -11.29 4.60 -2.51
CA GLY A 36 -10.26 5.63 -2.27
C GLY A 36 -10.73 6.75 -1.35
N THR A 37 -9.77 7.58 -0.94
CA THR A 37 -10.00 8.82 -0.20
C THR A 37 -9.76 9.99 -1.14
N TYR A 38 -10.69 10.95 -1.18
CA TYR A 38 -10.67 12.07 -2.10
C TYR A 38 -10.57 13.41 -1.34
N ALA A 39 -10.29 14.49 -2.08
CA ALA A 39 -10.28 15.84 -1.52
C ALA A 39 -11.62 16.17 -0.80
N PRO A 40 -11.59 16.93 0.30
CA PRO A 40 -10.44 17.62 0.88
C PRO A 40 -9.65 16.80 1.91
N ASN A 41 -9.91 15.48 2.04
CA ASN A 41 -9.40 14.66 3.14
C ASN A 41 -8.03 14.03 2.87
N ILE A 42 -7.23 14.64 1.99
CA ILE A 42 -5.87 14.20 1.66
C ILE A 42 -4.91 15.27 2.16
N TYR A 43 -3.97 14.89 3.02
CA TYR A 43 -2.90 15.76 3.48
C TYR A 43 -1.67 15.56 2.63
N THR A 44 -1.06 16.65 2.16
CA THR A 44 0.14 16.62 1.32
C THR A 44 1.27 17.41 1.99
N ILE A 45 2.52 17.07 1.67
CA ILE A 45 3.70 17.82 2.10
C ILE A 45 4.51 18.31 0.90
N LYS A 46 5.37 19.30 1.10
CA LYS A 46 6.36 19.73 0.09
C LYS A 46 7.65 18.92 0.23
N GLN A 47 8.46 18.87 -0.82
CA GLN A 47 9.74 18.14 -0.84
C GLN A 47 10.72 18.60 0.25
N GLU A 48 10.62 19.87 0.65
CA GLU A 48 11.48 20.51 1.65
C GLU A 48 10.96 20.30 3.09
N ALA A 49 9.85 19.56 3.26
CA ALA A 49 9.27 19.29 4.56
C ALA A 49 10.28 18.55 5.45
N ARG A 50 10.49 19.06 6.67
CA ARG A 50 11.41 18.43 7.62
C ARG A 50 10.78 17.15 8.16
N LEU A 51 11.59 16.10 8.31
CA LEU A 51 11.13 14.82 8.83
C LEU A 51 10.39 14.93 10.17
N ILE A 52 10.82 15.82 11.06
CA ILE A 52 10.15 16.04 12.35
C ILE A 52 8.70 16.52 12.17
N ASP A 53 8.43 17.40 11.21
CA ASP A 53 7.09 17.91 10.93
C ASP A 53 6.22 16.80 10.31
N VAL A 54 6.82 15.99 9.43
CA VAL A 54 6.16 14.81 8.81
C VAL A 54 5.75 13.78 9.88
N PHE A 55 6.63 13.46 10.83
CA PHE A 55 6.31 12.56 11.93
C PHE A 55 5.22 13.10 12.84
N GLN A 56 5.22 14.41 13.09
CA GLN A 56 4.16 15.04 13.86
C GLN A 56 2.80 14.87 13.16
N ILE A 57 2.72 15.10 11.85
CA ILE A 57 1.50 14.88 11.06
C ILE A 57 1.04 13.42 11.16
N PHE A 58 1.96 12.46 11.05
CA PHE A 58 1.64 11.03 11.18
C PHE A 58 1.04 10.63 12.52
N LEU A 59 1.46 11.29 13.60
CA LEU A 59 0.94 11.07 14.95
C LEU A 59 -0.42 11.73 15.13
N GLU A 60 -0.55 12.99 14.73
CA GLU A 60 -1.77 13.79 14.92
C GLU A 60 -2.92 13.35 14.02
N ARG A 61 -2.62 12.96 12.78
CA ARG A 61 -3.63 12.60 11.78
C ARG A 61 -3.90 11.10 11.69
N HIS A 62 -3.11 10.28 12.40
CA HIS A 62 -3.20 8.82 12.35
C HIS A 62 -3.11 8.22 10.93
N ILE A 63 -2.43 8.89 10.00
CA ILE A 63 -2.24 8.43 8.62
C ILE A 63 -0.92 7.66 8.46
N SER A 64 -0.83 6.79 7.46
CA SER A 64 0.33 5.92 7.21
C SER A 64 1.32 6.47 6.19
N CYS A 65 0.86 7.34 5.29
CA CYS A 65 1.66 7.97 4.26
C CYS A 65 1.16 9.39 3.92
N LEU A 66 2.03 10.15 3.27
CA LEU A 66 1.83 11.51 2.83
C LEU A 66 2.31 11.65 1.38
N PRO A 67 1.43 12.04 0.45
CA PRO A 67 1.85 12.51 -0.86
C PRO A 67 2.78 13.72 -0.74
N VAL A 68 3.89 13.68 -1.46
CA VAL A 68 4.86 14.78 -1.60
C VAL A 68 4.57 15.48 -2.92
N VAL A 69 4.36 16.80 -2.88
CA VAL A 69 4.03 17.59 -4.07
C VAL A 69 5.08 18.68 -4.32
N ASP A 70 5.26 19.04 -5.58
CA ASP A 70 6.11 20.15 -6.01
C ASP A 70 5.47 21.53 -5.74
N VAL A 71 6.10 22.60 -6.22
CA VAL A 71 5.62 23.99 -6.06
C VAL A 71 4.26 24.23 -6.73
N ASP A 72 4.00 23.57 -7.86
CA ASP A 72 2.78 23.71 -8.65
C ASP A 72 1.64 22.78 -8.16
N GLY A 73 1.94 21.91 -7.20
CA GLY A 73 1.00 20.94 -6.65
C GLY A 73 0.98 19.60 -7.38
N GLY A 74 1.92 19.37 -8.30
CA GLY A 74 2.13 18.08 -8.94
C GLY A 74 2.65 17.04 -7.95
N LEU A 75 2.13 15.81 -8.02
CA LEU A 75 2.62 14.69 -7.21
C LEU A 75 4.01 14.27 -7.68
N VAL A 76 4.97 14.27 -6.77
CA VAL A 76 6.37 13.88 -7.07
C VAL A 76 6.80 12.63 -6.33
N ASP A 77 6.26 12.35 -5.14
CA ASP A 77 6.60 11.17 -4.36
C ASP A 77 5.50 10.83 -3.32
N ILE A 78 5.63 9.70 -2.63
CA ILE A 78 4.81 9.33 -1.47
C ILE A 78 5.75 8.92 -0.34
N TYR A 79 5.72 9.66 0.77
CA TYR A 79 6.49 9.32 1.96
C TYR A 79 5.62 8.54 2.96
N ALA A 80 6.06 7.36 3.35
CA ALA A 80 5.39 6.47 4.29
C ALA A 80 6.19 6.25 5.58
N LYS A 81 5.51 5.87 6.66
CA LYS A 81 6.13 5.59 7.97
C LYS A 81 7.29 4.58 7.89
N PHE A 82 7.26 3.66 6.93
CA PHE A 82 8.26 2.60 6.78
C PHE A 82 9.50 3.00 5.96
N ASP A 83 9.48 4.15 5.28
CA ASP A 83 10.60 4.58 4.43
C ASP A 83 11.85 4.99 5.24
N VAL A 84 11.70 5.15 6.56
CA VAL A 84 12.79 5.47 7.50
C VAL A 84 13.82 4.33 7.62
N ILE A 85 13.45 3.10 7.24
CA ILE A 85 14.27 1.89 7.41
C ILE A 85 14.68 1.35 6.05
N VAL A 86 15.57 2.07 5.36
CA VAL A 86 16.33 1.50 4.25
C VAL A 86 17.80 1.87 4.47
N PRO A 87 18.73 0.89 4.63
CA PRO A 87 20.13 1.21 4.61
C PRO A 87 20.48 1.75 3.22
N GLN A 88 20.62 3.06 3.09
CA GLN A 88 21.19 3.70 1.91
C GLN A 88 22.71 3.53 1.99
N SER A 89 23.17 2.31 1.73
CA SER A 89 24.59 2.02 1.51
C SER A 89 24.66 0.89 0.49
N PRO A 90 25.27 1.11 -0.70
CA PRO A 90 25.65 -0.01 -1.53
C PRO A 90 26.74 -0.80 -0.78
N LEU A 91 26.60 -2.12 -0.74
CA LEU A 91 27.72 -3.02 -0.40
C LEU A 91 28.77 -2.99 -1.52
#